data_AF-A0AA42ZW65-F1
#
_entry.id   AF-A0AA42ZW65-F1
#
_cell.length_a   1.000
_cell.length_b   1.000
_cell.length_c   1.000
_cell.angle_alpha   90.00
_cell.angle_beta   90.00
_cell.angle_gamma   90.00
#
_symmetry.space_group_name_H-M   'P 1'
#
loop_
_entity.id
_entity.type
_entity.pdbx_description
1 polymer ?
#
loop_
_entity_poly.entity_id
_entity_poly.type
_entity_poly.pdbx_seq_one_letter_code
_entity_poly.pdbx_strand_id
1 'polypeptide(L)'
;MSSGWRDFPFKIEVSAGDKKAFCMCGLSKNGPFCDGSHKATDVTPQVVAFDEDQTLFVCGCRQSAKRPFCDGTHRTLQASDADSDSAHWHKVVERGVLGERQPRVAAAGGRSLALFRVDGGYFALANDCPQDGGSLGEGRVDAEGYLCCPRHGRGFRPADGKGTHEADVETFPIEVRKDGVYVLVEAAADAKPRSRT
;
A
#
# COMPACT_ATOMS: atom_id res chain seq x y z
N MET A 1 -11.49 19.87 -7.66
CA MET A 1 -12.92 20.02 -7.35
C MET A 1 -13.49 18.63 -7.23
N SER A 2 -13.81 18.17 -6.02
CA SER A 2 -14.31 16.82 -5.79
C SER A 2 -15.65 16.65 -6.51
N SER A 3 -15.68 15.81 -7.54
CA SER A 3 -16.94 15.29 -8.06
C SER A 3 -17.66 14.63 -6.89
N GLY A 4 -18.91 14.97 -6.57
CA GLY A 4 -19.65 14.36 -5.45
C GLY A 4 -19.80 12.83 -5.52
N TRP A 5 -19.35 12.22 -6.62
CA TRP A 5 -19.26 10.78 -6.87
C TRP A 5 -18.10 10.11 -6.13
N ARG A 6 -18.33 8.86 -5.72
CA ARG A 6 -17.40 8.02 -4.98
C ARG A 6 -17.43 6.61 -5.56
N ASP A 7 -16.34 5.86 -5.46
CA ASP A 7 -16.28 4.47 -5.95
C ASP A 7 -16.98 3.45 -5.04
N PHE A 8 -17.54 3.92 -3.93
CA PHE A 8 -18.34 3.14 -2.99
C PHE A 8 -19.83 3.52 -3.06
N PRO A 9 -20.75 2.63 -2.67
CA PRO A 9 -22.18 2.94 -2.64
C PRO A 9 -22.52 4.05 -1.64
N PHE A 10 -23.49 4.87 -2.00
CA PHE A 10 -24.12 5.81 -1.08
C PHE A 10 -25.16 5.08 -0.25
N LYS A 11 -24.99 5.05 1.07
CA LYS A 11 -26.05 4.66 2.00
C LYS A 11 -27.03 5.82 2.11
N ILE A 12 -28.29 5.59 1.78
CA ILE A 12 -29.37 6.59 1.88
C ILE A 12 -30.53 6.02 2.67
N GLU A 13 -31.26 6.91 3.34
CA GLU A 13 -32.52 6.60 4.02
C GLU A 13 -33.64 7.28 3.22
N VAL A 14 -34.72 6.55 2.99
CA VAL A 14 -35.94 7.04 2.33
C VAL A 14 -37.14 6.68 3.18
N SER A 15 -38.16 7.53 3.14
CA SER A 15 -39.43 7.31 3.85
C SER A 15 -40.57 6.95 2.89
N ALA A 16 -41.62 6.32 3.41
CA ALA A 16 -42.86 6.10 2.69
C ALA A 16 -43.41 7.42 2.11
N GLY A 17 -43.72 7.40 0.80
CA GLY A 17 -44.16 8.58 0.05
C GLY A 17 -43.04 9.39 -0.60
N ASP A 18 -41.76 9.07 -0.34
CA ASP A 18 -40.65 9.74 -1.00
C ASP A 18 -40.60 9.47 -2.50
N LYS A 19 -40.27 10.50 -3.28
CA LYS A 19 -39.89 10.37 -4.69
C LYS A 19 -38.51 10.95 -4.89
N LYS A 20 -37.55 10.11 -5.26
CA LYS A 20 -36.15 10.52 -5.46
C LYS A 20 -35.75 10.36 -6.93
N ALA A 21 -35.02 11.33 -7.46
CA ALA A 21 -34.44 11.30 -8.80
C ALA A 21 -32.96 10.96 -8.72
N PHE A 22 -32.58 9.77 -9.19
CA PHE A 22 -31.19 9.30 -9.18
C PHE A 22 -30.48 9.65 -10.47
N CYS A 23 -29.25 10.12 -10.35
CA CYS A 23 -28.42 10.45 -11.50
C CYS A 23 -27.90 9.17 -12.16
N MET A 24 -28.15 9.03 -13.46
CA MET A 24 -27.67 7.90 -14.25
C MET A 24 -26.52 8.29 -15.20
N CYS A 25 -26.32 9.58 -15.45
CA CYS A 25 -25.30 10.11 -16.37
C CYS A 25 -23.91 10.27 -15.74
N GLY A 26 -23.81 10.30 -14.40
CA GLY A 26 -22.53 10.48 -13.69
C GLY A 26 -21.99 11.92 -13.67
N LEU A 27 -22.71 12.89 -14.24
CA LEU A 27 -22.27 14.30 -14.28
C LEU A 27 -22.78 15.16 -13.12
N SER A 28 -23.72 14.65 -12.32
CA SER A 28 -24.28 15.39 -11.18
C SER A 28 -23.20 15.73 -10.17
N LYS A 29 -23.18 16.97 -9.67
CA LYS A 29 -22.31 17.36 -8.55
C LYS A 29 -22.87 16.89 -7.20
N ASN A 30 -24.15 16.53 -7.16
CA ASN A 30 -24.88 16.08 -5.97
C ASN A 30 -25.21 14.58 -6.04
N GLY A 31 -24.28 13.78 -6.59
CA GLY A 31 -24.38 12.31 -6.59
C GLY A 31 -24.74 11.79 -5.18
N PRO A 32 -25.66 10.82 -5.07
CA PRO A 32 -26.25 10.01 -6.13
C PRO A 32 -27.48 10.64 -6.83
N PHE A 33 -27.91 11.83 -6.40
CA PHE A 33 -29.13 12.46 -6.89
C PHE A 33 -28.89 13.26 -8.17
N CYS A 34 -29.94 13.42 -8.98
CA CYS A 34 -29.91 14.25 -10.17
C CYS A 34 -30.06 15.74 -9.80
N ASP A 35 -29.12 16.56 -10.27
CA ASP A 35 -29.10 18.03 -10.14
C ASP A 35 -29.46 18.77 -11.44
N GLY A 36 -29.81 18.02 -12.49
CA GLY A 36 -30.12 18.55 -13.81
C GLY A 36 -28.94 18.57 -14.79
N SER A 37 -27.72 18.21 -14.38
CA SER A 37 -26.56 18.12 -15.28
C SER A 37 -26.74 17.10 -16.42
N HIS A 38 -27.69 16.17 -16.31
CA HIS A 38 -28.02 15.23 -17.37
C HIS A 38 -28.49 15.88 -18.68
N LYS A 39 -28.95 17.14 -18.66
CA LYS A 39 -29.35 17.88 -19.87
C LYS A 39 -28.25 18.02 -20.92
N ALA A 40 -26.99 17.83 -20.52
CA ALA A 40 -25.85 17.79 -21.44
C ALA A 40 -25.63 16.41 -22.10
N THR A 41 -26.50 15.43 -21.83
CA THR A 41 -26.38 14.04 -22.30
C THR A 41 -27.75 13.48 -22.69
N ASP A 42 -27.77 12.37 -23.42
CA ASP A 42 -29.01 11.64 -23.73
C ASP A 42 -29.47 10.70 -22.60
N VAL A 43 -28.75 10.69 -21.47
CA VAL A 43 -29.04 9.78 -20.34
C VAL A 43 -30.01 10.45 -19.37
N THR A 44 -31.20 9.89 -19.21
CA THR A 44 -32.21 10.41 -18.28
C THR A 44 -32.02 9.90 -16.85
N PRO A 45 -32.34 10.72 -15.83
CA PRO A 45 -32.30 10.27 -14.44
C PRO A 45 -33.42 9.28 -14.16
N GLN A 46 -33.16 8.32 -13.28
CA GLN A 46 -34.18 7.36 -12.87
C GLN A 46 -34.92 7.87 -11.65
N VAL A 47 -36.23 8.06 -11.79
CA VAL A 47 -37.11 8.51 -10.71
C VAL A 47 -37.78 7.31 -10.07
N VAL A 48 -37.62 7.15 -8.75
CA VAL A 48 -38.20 6.05 -7.98
C VAL A 48 -39.08 6.62 -6.88
N ALA A 49 -40.28 6.07 -6.73
CA ALA A 49 -41.17 6.34 -5.61
C ALA A 49 -41.03 5.20 -4.59
N PHE A 50 -41.04 5.54 -3.31
CA PHE A 50 -40.92 4.60 -2.19
C PHE A 50 -42.22 4.62 -1.39
N ASP A 51 -42.73 3.45 -1.05
CA ASP A 51 -43.95 3.22 -0.27
C ASP A 51 -43.68 2.86 1.19
N GLU A 52 -42.43 2.57 1.52
CA GLU A 52 -41.99 2.16 2.86
C GLU A 52 -40.69 2.86 3.27
N ASP A 53 -40.50 3.00 4.58
CA ASP A 53 -39.26 3.48 5.18
C ASP A 53 -38.17 2.42 5.03
N GLN A 54 -37.08 2.75 4.33
CA GLN A 54 -36.00 1.81 4.08
C GLN A 54 -34.64 2.48 3.92
N THR A 55 -33.60 1.72 4.26
CA THR A 55 -32.21 2.06 3.96
C THR A 55 -31.79 1.38 2.67
N LEU A 56 -31.27 2.14 1.73
CA LEU A 56 -30.83 1.65 0.42
C LEU A 56 -29.38 1.99 0.15
N PHE A 57 -28.75 1.17 -0.68
CA PHE A 57 -27.41 1.43 -1.20
C PHE A 57 -27.49 1.79 -2.67
N VAL A 58 -27.16 3.04 -2.99
CA VAL A 58 -27.18 3.56 -4.36
C VAL A 58 -25.76 3.51 -4.94
N CYS A 59 -25.64 3.03 -6.17
CA CYS A 59 -24.36 2.80 -6.82
C CYS A 59 -23.61 4.12 -7.04
N GLY A 60 -22.45 4.27 -6.39
CA GLY A 60 -21.53 5.38 -6.63
C GLY A 60 -20.50 5.11 -7.74
N CYS A 61 -20.04 3.86 -7.89
CA CYS A 61 -19.01 3.51 -8.88
C CYS A 61 -19.51 3.57 -10.34
N ARG A 62 -20.84 3.60 -10.55
CA ARG A 62 -21.54 3.59 -11.85
C ARG A 62 -21.41 2.29 -12.66
N GLN A 63 -20.98 1.20 -12.03
CA GLN A 63 -20.71 -0.09 -12.68
C GLN A 63 -21.75 -1.17 -12.36
N SER A 64 -22.77 -0.83 -11.55
CA SER A 64 -23.86 -1.75 -11.25
C SER A 64 -24.70 -2.05 -12.50
N ALA A 65 -25.02 -3.33 -12.71
CA ALA A 65 -26.02 -3.74 -13.70
C ALA A 65 -27.44 -3.39 -13.25
N LYS A 66 -27.64 -3.15 -11.94
CA LYS A 66 -28.92 -2.79 -11.31
C LYS A 66 -29.01 -1.30 -10.96
N ARG A 67 -28.33 -0.43 -11.73
CA ARG A 67 -28.42 1.03 -11.50
C ARG A 67 -29.91 1.46 -11.43
N PRO A 68 -30.26 2.31 -10.45
CA PRO A 68 -29.38 3.16 -9.67
C PRO A 68 -28.81 2.43 -8.43
N PHE A 69 -29.30 1.25 -8.09
CA PHE A 69 -28.94 0.54 -6.87
C PHE A 69 -27.62 -0.20 -6.99
N CYS A 70 -26.96 -0.40 -5.85
CA CYS A 70 -25.74 -1.18 -5.76
C CYS A 70 -26.04 -2.68 -5.86
N ASP A 71 -25.33 -3.39 -6.74
CA ASP A 71 -25.36 -4.85 -6.88
C ASP A 71 -24.11 -5.55 -6.32
N GLY A 72 -23.16 -4.77 -5.79
CA GLY A 72 -21.90 -5.27 -5.24
C GLY A 72 -20.73 -5.27 -6.24
N THR A 73 -20.95 -4.94 -7.52
CA THR A 73 -19.90 -4.87 -8.55
C THR A 73 -18.73 -3.96 -8.15
N HIS A 74 -18.98 -2.94 -7.32
CA HIS A 74 -17.90 -2.09 -6.80
C HIS A 74 -16.83 -2.90 -6.06
N ARG A 75 -17.18 -3.97 -5.34
CA ARG A 75 -16.24 -4.81 -4.56
C ARG A 75 -15.25 -5.56 -5.43
N THR A 76 -15.64 -5.91 -6.65
CA THR A 76 -14.78 -6.61 -7.61
C THR A 76 -13.95 -5.65 -8.45
N LEU A 77 -14.35 -4.37 -8.49
CA LEU A 77 -13.61 -3.30 -9.14
C LEU A 77 -12.64 -2.59 -8.18
N GLN A 78 -12.69 -2.89 -6.88
CA GLN A 78 -11.67 -2.48 -5.90
C GLN A 78 -10.42 -3.37 -5.99
N ALA A 79 -9.87 -3.49 -7.19
CA ALA A 79 -8.45 -3.73 -7.37
C ALA A 79 -7.76 -2.37 -7.55
N SER A 80 -7.96 -1.47 -6.60
CA SER A 80 -7.15 -0.26 -6.41
C SER A 80 -7.48 0.37 -5.05
N ASP A 81 -6.82 -0.16 -4.03
CA ASP A 81 -6.16 0.57 -2.93
C ASP A 81 -6.89 1.79 -2.35
N ALA A 82 -7.84 1.53 -1.48
CA ALA A 82 -8.30 2.51 -0.49
C ALA A 82 -8.61 1.79 0.84
N ASP A 83 -7.57 1.25 1.47
CA ASP A 83 -7.48 1.11 2.91
C ASP A 83 -6.03 1.40 3.34
N SER A 84 -5.87 2.04 4.48
CA SER A 84 -4.69 2.81 4.91
C SER A 84 -3.43 1.97 5.18
N ASP A 85 -2.26 2.59 4.92
CA ASP A 85 -0.86 2.12 5.07
C ASP A 85 -0.34 1.08 4.07
N SER A 86 0.56 1.53 3.20
CA SER A 86 1.24 0.73 2.19
C SER A 86 2.28 -0.26 2.75
N ALA A 87 2.29 -0.54 4.06
CA ALA A 87 3.23 -1.44 4.72
C ALA A 87 2.77 -2.91 4.63
N HIS A 88 3.56 -3.75 3.97
CA HIS A 88 3.28 -5.19 3.80
C HIS A 88 4.41 -6.07 4.33
N TRP A 89 4.05 -7.18 4.97
CA TRP A 89 5.02 -8.19 5.42
C TRP A 89 5.43 -9.10 4.26
N HIS A 90 6.70 -9.05 3.88
CA HIS A 90 7.27 -9.90 2.83
C HIS A 90 8.12 -11.01 3.42
N LYS A 91 7.86 -12.26 3.06
CA LYS A 91 8.74 -13.37 3.38
C LYS A 91 10.04 -13.24 2.60
N VAL A 92 11.17 -13.13 3.29
CA VAL A 92 12.49 -12.91 2.66
C VAL A 92 13.38 -14.14 2.68
N VAL A 93 13.19 -15.05 3.64
CA VAL A 93 13.93 -16.31 3.72
C VAL A 93 13.18 -17.36 4.54
N GLU A 94 13.37 -18.64 4.24
CA GLU A 94 12.93 -19.73 5.10
C GLU A 94 13.69 -19.74 6.42
N ARG A 95 13.04 -20.25 7.47
CA ARG A 95 13.62 -20.29 8.80
C ARG A 95 14.79 -21.28 8.84
N GLY A 96 15.94 -20.83 9.35
CA GLY A 96 17.13 -21.67 9.49
C GLY A 96 18.04 -21.71 8.25
N VAL A 97 17.63 -21.10 7.14
CA VAL A 97 18.47 -21.01 5.93
C VAL A 97 19.55 -19.93 6.07
N LEU A 98 19.30 -18.86 6.82
CA LEU A 98 20.28 -17.81 7.06
C LEU A 98 21.20 -18.16 8.24
N GLY A 99 22.49 -18.35 7.93
CA GLY A 99 23.54 -18.60 8.90
C GLY A 99 23.90 -17.36 9.72
N GLU A 100 24.51 -17.59 10.88
CA GLU A 100 25.06 -16.55 11.75
C GLU A 100 26.15 -15.76 11.03
N ARG A 101 26.09 -14.42 11.07
CA ARG A 101 27.08 -13.49 10.46
C ARG A 101 27.29 -13.68 8.95
N GLN A 102 26.29 -14.22 8.26
CA GLN A 102 26.27 -14.41 6.81
C GLN A 102 25.25 -13.47 6.17
N PRO A 103 25.63 -12.22 5.86
CA PRO A 103 24.72 -11.31 5.19
C PRO A 103 24.40 -11.78 3.78
N ARG A 104 23.21 -11.43 3.32
CA ARG A 104 22.77 -11.68 1.95
C ARG A 104 21.85 -10.56 1.48
N VAL A 105 21.78 -10.39 0.16
CA VAL A 105 20.75 -9.57 -0.46
C VAL A 105 19.40 -10.29 -0.42
N ALA A 106 18.36 -9.56 -0.04
CA ALA A 106 16.96 -9.99 -0.07
C ALA A 106 16.10 -8.93 -0.77
N ALA A 107 15.01 -9.35 -1.41
CA ALA A 107 14.05 -8.45 -2.04
C ALA A 107 12.72 -8.47 -1.28
N ALA A 108 12.15 -7.30 -1.01
CA ALA A 108 10.85 -7.14 -0.37
C ALA A 108 10.20 -5.82 -0.81
N GLY A 109 8.93 -5.86 -1.22
CA GLY A 109 8.18 -4.64 -1.59
C GLY A 109 8.84 -3.76 -2.66
N GLY A 110 9.60 -4.36 -3.60
CA GLY A 110 10.37 -3.61 -4.61
C GLY A 110 11.69 -3.00 -4.11
N ARG A 111 12.04 -3.20 -2.83
CA ARG A 111 13.30 -2.74 -2.22
C ARG A 111 14.34 -3.86 -2.19
N SER A 112 15.60 -3.47 -2.31
CA SER A 112 16.76 -4.32 -2.05
C SER A 112 17.21 -4.13 -0.60
N LEU A 113 17.32 -5.23 0.15
CA LEU A 113 17.65 -5.25 1.57
C LEU A 113 18.92 -6.07 1.83
N ALA A 114 19.69 -5.66 2.84
CA ALA A 114 20.73 -6.48 3.42
C ALA A 114 20.15 -7.23 4.63
N LEU A 115 19.95 -8.54 4.48
CA LEU A 115 19.42 -9.43 5.52
C LEU A 115 20.57 -10.22 6.15
N PHE A 116 20.67 -10.21 7.47
CA PHE A 116 21.75 -10.91 8.18
C PHE A 116 21.33 -11.30 9.60
N ARG A 117 22.18 -12.07 10.27
CA ARG A 117 21.90 -12.62 11.60
C ARG A 117 23.07 -12.37 12.54
N VAL A 118 22.78 -11.87 13.74
CA VAL A 118 23.76 -11.59 14.81
C VAL A 118 23.15 -11.95 16.15
N ASP A 119 23.91 -12.67 16.98
CA ASP A 119 23.53 -13.13 18.31
C ASP A 119 22.19 -13.87 18.34
N GLY A 120 21.90 -14.63 17.27
CA GLY A 120 20.64 -15.35 17.09
C GLY A 120 19.45 -14.49 16.63
N GLY A 121 19.59 -13.17 16.56
CA GLY A 121 18.60 -12.24 16.04
C GLY A 121 18.75 -11.99 14.53
N TYR A 122 17.63 -11.76 13.85
CA TYR A 122 17.60 -11.38 12.44
C TYR A 122 17.49 -9.87 12.30
N PHE A 123 18.20 -9.31 11.31
CA PHE A 123 18.24 -7.86 11.04
C PHE A 123 18.14 -7.61 9.54
N ALA A 124 17.45 -6.54 9.17
CA ALA A 124 17.30 -6.08 7.80
C ALA A 124 17.60 -4.59 7.73
N LEU A 125 18.54 -4.22 6.87
CA LEU A 125 18.94 -2.85 6.59
C LEU A 125 18.75 -2.54 5.10
N ALA A 126 18.72 -1.26 4.73
CA ALA A 126 18.74 -0.86 3.33
C ALA A 126 20.01 -1.42 2.67
N ASN A 127 19.91 -1.95 1.45
CA ASN A 127 21.07 -2.59 0.82
C ASN A 127 22.09 -1.59 0.25
N ASP A 128 21.67 -0.38 -0.09
CA ASP A 128 22.54 0.63 -0.68
C ASP A 128 23.34 1.36 0.40
N CYS A 129 24.66 1.18 0.37
CA CYS A 129 25.61 1.92 1.17
C CYS A 129 25.49 3.43 0.86
N PRO A 130 25.20 4.29 1.86
CA PRO A 130 24.92 5.71 1.63
C PRO A 130 26.14 6.50 1.13
N GLN A 131 27.35 5.96 1.27
CA GLN A 131 28.57 6.63 0.85
C GLN A 131 28.81 6.54 -0.68
N ASP A 132 28.56 5.38 -1.30
CA ASP A 132 28.90 5.16 -2.73
C ASP A 132 28.03 4.11 -3.45
N GLY A 133 26.94 3.66 -2.82
CA GLY A 133 26.03 2.66 -3.39
C GLY A 133 26.61 1.25 -3.46
N GLY A 134 27.58 0.89 -2.62
CA GLY A 134 27.96 -0.51 -2.40
C GLY A 134 26.80 -1.37 -1.86
N SER A 135 26.72 -2.63 -2.31
CA SER A 135 25.71 -3.62 -1.88
C SER A 135 26.08 -4.18 -0.50
N LEU A 136 25.38 -3.74 0.55
CA LEU A 136 25.68 -4.13 1.93
C LEU A 136 25.42 -5.62 2.20
N GLY A 137 24.44 -6.22 1.52
CA GLY A 137 24.13 -7.64 1.60
C GLY A 137 25.23 -8.55 1.02
N GLU A 138 26.19 -7.99 0.29
CA GLU A 138 27.41 -8.68 -0.17
C GLU A 138 28.62 -8.42 0.75
N GLY A 139 28.39 -7.71 1.86
CA GLY A 139 29.39 -7.38 2.84
C GLY A 139 29.73 -8.53 3.79
N ARG A 140 30.21 -8.17 4.98
CA ARG A 140 30.47 -9.11 6.08
C ARG A 140 29.94 -8.53 7.38
N VAL A 141 29.74 -9.38 8.38
CA VAL A 141 29.50 -8.91 9.76
C VAL A 141 30.79 -9.03 10.56
N ASP A 142 31.27 -7.94 11.16
CA ASP A 142 32.49 -7.93 11.99
C ASP A 142 32.28 -8.55 13.37
N ALA A 143 33.35 -8.70 14.16
CA ALA A 143 33.34 -9.36 15.48
C ALA A 143 32.33 -8.71 16.45
N GLU A 144 32.15 -7.41 16.35
CA GLU A 144 31.25 -6.57 17.14
C GLU A 144 29.80 -6.64 16.66
N GLY A 145 29.54 -7.28 15.51
CA GLY A 145 28.20 -7.49 14.97
C GLY A 145 27.75 -6.44 13.96
N TYR A 146 28.62 -5.52 13.54
CA TYR A 146 28.27 -4.50 12.54
C TYR A 146 28.30 -5.10 11.14
N LEU A 147 27.32 -4.71 10.32
CA LEU A 147 27.34 -5.02 8.90
C LEU A 147 28.33 -4.08 8.19
N CYS A 148 29.42 -4.62 7.67
CA CYS A 148 30.46 -3.86 6.99
C CYS A 148 30.25 -3.86 5.46
N CYS A 149 30.23 -2.67 4.87
CA CYS A 149 30.22 -2.50 3.41
C CYS A 149 31.45 -3.18 2.77
N PRO A 150 31.28 -3.98 1.69
CA PRO A 150 32.39 -4.70 1.06
C PRO A 150 33.40 -3.77 0.36
N ARG A 151 32.99 -2.55 -0.02
CA ARG A 151 33.86 -1.61 -0.75
C ARG A 151 34.86 -0.88 0.13
N HIS A 152 34.41 -0.39 1.28
CA HIS A 152 35.18 0.53 2.13
C HIS A 152 35.27 0.09 3.59
N GLY A 153 34.58 -1.00 3.97
CA GLY A 153 34.62 -1.56 5.33
C GLY A 153 33.82 -0.78 6.39
N ARG A 154 33.09 0.29 6.03
CA ARG A 154 32.26 1.04 6.98
C ARG A 154 31.15 0.15 7.55
N GLY A 155 31.00 0.17 8.87
CA GLY A 155 30.09 -0.67 9.62
C GLY A 155 28.76 0.02 9.91
N PHE A 156 27.68 -0.75 9.95
CA PHE A 156 26.35 -0.30 10.33
C PHE A 156 25.80 -1.18 11.44
N ARG A 157 25.31 -0.54 12.51
CA ARG A 157 24.80 -1.25 13.68
C ARG A 157 23.47 -1.94 13.36
N PRO A 158 23.28 -3.23 13.73
CA PRO A 158 22.08 -3.96 13.35
C PRO A 158 20.78 -3.40 13.94
N ALA A 159 20.84 -2.89 15.18
CA ALA A 159 19.65 -2.49 15.93
C ALA A 159 18.96 -1.23 15.38
N ASP A 160 19.73 -0.28 14.83
CA ASP A 160 19.21 1.03 14.43
C ASP A 160 19.89 1.61 13.18
N GLY A 161 20.73 0.82 12.50
CA GLY A 161 21.35 1.21 11.24
C GLY A 161 22.43 2.28 11.36
N LYS A 162 22.82 2.65 12.59
CA LYS A 162 23.82 3.71 12.80
C LYS A 162 25.15 3.34 12.18
N GLY A 163 25.64 4.23 11.32
CA GLY A 163 26.94 4.06 10.67
C GLY A 163 28.09 4.42 11.60
N THR A 164 29.25 3.80 11.39
CA THR A 164 30.48 4.20 12.10
C THR A 164 30.99 5.58 11.66
N HIS A 165 30.52 6.09 10.51
CA HIS A 165 30.89 7.41 9.98
C HIS A 165 29.79 8.05 9.12
N GLU A 166 29.23 9.15 9.63
CA GLU A 166 28.49 10.25 8.97
C GLU A 166 27.25 9.93 8.11
N ALA A 167 26.88 8.66 7.93
CA ALA A 167 25.59 8.30 7.34
C ALA A 167 25.05 6.98 7.92
N ASP A 168 23.77 6.99 8.26
CA ASP A 168 23.03 5.84 8.76
C ASP A 168 22.29 5.14 7.61
N VAL A 169 21.88 3.89 7.83
CA VAL A 169 20.99 3.16 6.94
C VAL A 169 19.65 2.91 7.58
N GLU A 170 18.60 2.90 6.78
CA GLU A 170 17.26 2.54 7.23
C GLU A 170 17.23 1.10 7.73
N THR A 171 16.52 0.87 8.83
CA THR A 171 16.22 -0.46 9.37
C THR A 171 14.79 -0.84 9.05
N PHE A 172 14.55 -2.14 8.93
CA PHE A 172 13.22 -2.67 8.64
C PHE A 172 12.75 -3.59 9.77
N PRO A 173 11.49 -3.46 10.21
CA PRO A 173 10.92 -4.38 11.19
C PRO A 173 10.97 -5.82 10.70
N ILE A 174 11.32 -6.73 11.60
CA ILE A 174 11.36 -8.16 11.33
C ILE A 174 10.38 -8.91 12.20
N GLU A 175 9.72 -9.89 11.60
CA GLU A 175 8.92 -10.89 12.29
C GLU A 175 9.38 -12.29 11.88
N VAL A 176 9.72 -13.13 12.85
CA VAL A 176 10.04 -14.54 12.60
C VAL A 176 8.77 -15.36 12.81
N ARG A 177 8.27 -15.95 11.74
CA ARG A 177 7.08 -16.82 11.75
C ARG A 177 7.49 -18.29 11.69
N LYS A 178 6.50 -19.19 11.75
CA LYS A 178 6.73 -20.64 11.74
C LYS A 178 7.48 -21.11 10.49
N ASP A 179 7.23 -20.46 9.37
CA ASP A 179 7.68 -20.88 8.04
C ASP A 179 8.79 -19.99 7.46
N GLY A 180 9.18 -18.89 8.12
CA GLY A 180 10.25 -18.04 7.64
C GLY A 180 10.39 -16.71 8.37
N VAL A 181 11.29 -15.88 7.83
CA VAL A 181 11.55 -14.52 8.30
C VAL A 181 10.85 -13.55 7.36
N TYR A 182 10.13 -12.60 7.95
CA TYR A 182 9.36 -11.59 7.26
C TYR A 182 9.91 -10.21 7.58
N VAL A 183 9.90 -9.34 6.58
CA VAL A 183 10.29 -7.93 6.71
C VAL A 183 9.09 -7.06 6.34
N LEU A 184 8.76 -6.08 7.17
CA LEU A 184 7.73 -5.08 6.87
C LEU A 184 8.33 -4.02 5.94
N VAL A 185 7.73 -3.83 4.77
CA VAL A 185 8.15 -2.80 3.81
C VAL A 185 6.94 -2.00 3.38
N GLU A 186 7.04 -0.67 3.51
CA GLU A 186 6.12 0.28 2.89
C GLU A 186 6.33 0.27 1.37
N ALA A 187 5.24 0.26 0.59
CA ALA A 187 5.32 0.35 -0.85
C ALA A 187 6.10 1.61 -1.20
N ALA A 188 7.18 1.44 -1.98
CA ALA A 188 8.07 2.53 -2.31
C ALA A 188 7.28 3.67 -2.96
N ALA A 189 7.17 4.81 -2.28
CA ALA A 189 6.78 6.06 -2.92
C ALA A 189 7.80 6.31 -4.03
N ASP A 190 7.33 6.50 -5.26
CA ASP A 190 8.12 6.62 -6.50
C ASP A 190 9.52 7.22 -6.25
N ALA A 191 10.52 6.34 -6.16
CA ALA A 191 11.89 6.75 -5.95
C ALA A 191 12.34 7.51 -7.20
N LYS A 192 12.39 8.85 -7.10
CA LYS A 192 12.94 9.70 -8.17
C LYS A 192 14.35 9.16 -8.51
N PRO A 193 14.65 8.87 -9.78
CA PRO A 193 15.94 8.28 -10.14
C PRO A 193 17.06 9.21 -9.66
N ARG A 194 17.94 8.68 -8.80
CA ARG A 194 19.14 9.41 -8.38
C ARG A 194 20.04 9.56 -9.60
N SER A 195 20.18 10.79 -10.08
CA SER A 195 21.13 11.14 -11.12
C SER A 195 22.54 10.76 -10.65
N ARG A 196 23.19 9.86 -11.38
CA ARG A 196 24.63 9.63 -11.29
C ARG A 196 25.32 10.85 -11.92
N THR A 197 26.09 11.58 -11.11
CA THR A 197 27.12 12.53 -11.59
C THR A 197 28.44 11.81 -11.68
#